data_AF-A0A0T6ALM5-F1
#
_entry.id   AF-A0A0T6ALM5-F1
#
_cell.length_a   1.000
_cell.length_b   1.000
_cell.length_c   1.000
_cell.angle_alpha   90.00
_cell.angle_beta   90.00
_cell.angle_gamma   90.00
#
_symmetry.space_group_name_H-M   'P 1'
#
loop_
_entity.id
_entity.type
_entity.pdbx_description
1 polymer ?
#
loop_
_entity_poly.entity_id
_entity_poly.type
_entity_poly.pdbx_seq_one_letter_code
_entity_poly.pdbx_strand_id
1 'polypeptide(L)'
;MKRVLHVDGASRGNPGPAAIGIAISDARWKVVEEIGEYIGEATNNVAEYKALIRGLSAALAQGASEVEIRTDSELLVRQVEGAFKVKSPALRPLHDEVSALLDQFARWAIQHVPREANARADELANQALDVVQPRDWVEYSVLLQELPGRVRAIIPALPGIEATAPSRAEAVERVKARVEKYLRRLRDRGQPWPREERIRIRLNGGSDV
;
A
#
# COMPACT_ATOMS: atom_id res chain seq x y z
N MET A 1 -4.34 -1.49 29.67
CA MET A 1 -3.26 -1.17 28.71
C MET A 1 -3.84 -0.50 27.48
N LYS A 2 -3.25 0.59 26.98
CA LYS A 2 -3.72 1.29 25.77
C LYS A 2 -2.92 0.89 24.52
N ARG A 3 -3.61 0.74 23.39
CA ARG A 3 -3.01 0.65 22.05
C ARG A 3 -3.52 1.74 21.12
N VAL A 4 -2.68 2.14 20.17
CA VAL A 4 -3.09 2.97 19.04
C VAL A 4 -3.00 2.15 17.76
N LEU A 5 -4.07 2.14 16.98
CA LEU A 5 -4.17 1.42 15.72
C LEU A 5 -4.22 2.43 14.57
N HIS A 6 -3.31 2.31 13.62
CA HIS A 6 -3.50 2.86 12.28
C HIS A 6 -3.95 1.72 11.38
N VAL A 7 -5.09 1.89 10.71
CA VAL A 7 -5.68 0.85 9.85
C VAL A 7 -5.95 1.44 8.48
N ASP A 8 -5.71 0.63 7.45
CA ASP A 8 -6.03 0.96 6.07
C ASP A 8 -6.41 -0.30 5.28
N GLY A 9 -7.34 -0.15 4.36
CA GLY A 9 -7.77 -1.17 3.42
C GLY A 9 -7.55 -0.72 1.98
N ALA A 10 -6.92 -1.57 1.17
CA ALA A 10 -6.66 -1.28 -0.24
C ALA A 10 -7.35 -2.31 -1.14
N SER A 11 -7.94 -1.86 -2.25
CA SER A 11 -8.47 -2.73 -3.31
C SER A 11 -8.15 -2.22 -4.72
N ARG A 12 -7.77 -3.14 -5.62
CA ARG A 12 -7.47 -2.87 -7.03
C ARG A 12 -8.67 -3.18 -7.91
N GLY A 13 -9.70 -2.35 -7.76
CA GLY A 13 -11.01 -2.57 -8.36
C GLY A 13 -12.09 -2.43 -7.29
N ASN A 14 -13.36 -2.36 -7.69
CA ASN A 14 -14.46 -2.22 -6.74
C ASN A 14 -15.70 -3.04 -7.17
N PRO A 15 -15.72 -4.36 -6.93
CA PRO A 15 -14.75 -5.16 -6.18
C PRO A 15 -13.48 -5.50 -6.99
N GLY A 16 -12.41 -5.87 -6.28
CA GLY A 16 -11.17 -6.34 -6.87
C GLY A 16 -10.25 -6.97 -5.82
N PRO A 17 -9.05 -7.41 -6.22
CA PRO A 17 -8.02 -7.92 -5.32
C PRO A 17 -7.73 -6.90 -4.23
N ALA A 18 -7.73 -7.33 -2.97
CA ALA A 18 -7.68 -6.46 -1.82
C ALA A 18 -6.72 -6.95 -0.74
N ALA A 19 -6.20 -6.02 0.05
CA ALA A 19 -5.38 -6.27 1.22
C ALA A 19 -5.70 -5.27 2.33
N ILE A 20 -5.16 -5.55 3.51
CA ILE A 20 -5.26 -4.72 4.70
C ILE A 20 -3.87 -4.44 5.27
N GLY A 21 -3.74 -3.27 5.90
CA GLY A 21 -2.54 -2.85 6.59
C GLY A 21 -2.88 -2.30 7.97
N ILE A 22 -2.15 -2.72 8.99
CA ILE A 22 -2.34 -2.29 10.38
C ILE A 22 -0.98 -2.02 11.02
N ALA A 23 -0.82 -0.84 11.62
CA ALA A 23 0.30 -0.53 12.51
C ALA A 23 -0.20 -0.30 13.93
N ILE A 24 0.27 -1.12 14.87
CA ILE A 24 -0.12 -1.10 16.28
C ILE A 24 0.99 -0.46 17.10
N SER A 25 0.66 0.58 17.85
CA SER A 25 1.59 1.29 18.73
C SER A 25 1.18 1.20 20.20
N ASP A 26 2.15 1.33 21.10
CA ASP A 26 1.91 1.57 22.52
C ASP A 26 1.48 3.02 22.82
N ALA A 27 1.22 3.33 24.08
CA ALA A 27 0.80 4.66 24.51
C ALA A 27 1.88 5.76 24.30
N ARG A 28 3.12 5.39 23.98
CA ARG A 28 4.24 6.29 23.66
C ARG A 28 4.49 6.40 22.15
N TRP A 29 3.55 5.94 21.32
CA TRP A 29 3.65 5.94 19.86
C TRP A 29 4.78 5.06 19.31
N LYS A 30 5.30 4.13 20.12
CA LYS A 30 6.25 3.14 19.62
C LYS A 30 5.48 2.01 18.97
N VAL A 31 5.77 1.74 17.70
CA VAL A 31 5.22 0.58 16.97
C VAL A 31 5.68 -0.71 17.66
N VAL A 32 4.72 -1.58 17.96
CA VAL A 32 4.92 -2.88 18.62
C VAL A 32 4.55 -4.06 17.72
N GLU A 33 3.68 -3.84 16.73
CA GLU A 33 3.29 -4.85 15.75
C GLU A 33 2.86 -4.18 14.44
N GLU A 34 3.16 -4.83 13.32
CA GLU A 34 2.76 -4.42 11.98
C GLU A 34 2.19 -5.63 11.23
N ILE A 35 1.06 -5.44 10.57
CA ILE A 35 0.32 -6.50 9.88
C ILE A 35 0.02 -6.02 8.46
N GLY A 36 0.40 -6.83 7.47
CA GLY A 36 0.00 -6.65 6.07
C GLY A 36 -0.50 -7.98 5.53
N GLU A 37 -1.77 -8.04 5.12
CA GLU A 37 -2.42 -9.30 4.75
C GLU A 37 -3.25 -9.14 3.47
N TYR A 38 -3.05 -10.03 2.49
CA TYR A 38 -3.94 -10.14 1.34
C TYR A 38 -5.25 -10.84 1.75
N ILE A 39 -6.39 -10.28 1.38
CA ILE A 39 -7.71 -10.73 1.86
C ILE A 39 -8.63 -11.25 0.75
N GLY A 40 -8.07 -11.59 -0.42
CA GLY A 40 -8.83 -12.05 -1.57
C GLY A 40 -9.43 -10.89 -2.36
N GLU A 41 -10.63 -11.09 -2.92
CA GLU A 41 -11.37 -10.03 -3.59
C GLU A 41 -12.34 -9.33 -2.64
N ALA A 42 -12.30 -8.00 -2.62
CA ALA A 42 -13.20 -7.16 -1.83
C ALA A 42 -13.37 -5.78 -2.48
N THR A 43 -14.42 -5.07 -2.08
CA THR A 43 -14.50 -3.61 -2.31
C THR A 43 -13.56 -2.89 -1.35
N ASN A 44 -13.21 -1.63 -1.65
CA ASN A 44 -12.37 -0.84 -0.75
C ASN A 44 -12.99 -0.75 0.65
N ASN A 45 -14.28 -0.43 0.74
CA ASN A 45 -14.98 -0.33 2.03
C ASN A 45 -14.97 -1.65 2.82
N VAL A 46 -15.09 -2.80 2.15
CA VAL A 46 -14.98 -4.10 2.84
C VAL A 46 -13.56 -4.34 3.35
N ALA A 47 -12.53 -3.94 2.59
CA ALA A 47 -11.14 -4.03 3.03
C ALA A 47 -10.88 -3.17 4.28
N GLU A 48 -11.38 -1.93 4.30
CA GLU A 48 -11.28 -1.00 5.44
C GLU A 48 -11.87 -1.58 6.73
N TYR A 49 -13.09 -2.15 6.64
CA TYR A 49 -13.71 -2.83 7.77
C TYR A 49 -12.92 -4.05 8.25
N LYS A 50 -12.40 -4.86 7.31
CA LYS A 50 -11.57 -6.02 7.65
C LYS A 50 -10.26 -5.61 8.32
N ALA A 51 -9.64 -4.51 7.89
CA ALA A 51 -8.45 -3.95 8.52
C ALA A 51 -8.73 -3.58 9.98
N LEU A 52 -9.86 -2.91 10.24
CA LEU A 52 -10.29 -2.56 11.58
C LEU A 52 -10.55 -3.79 12.46
N ILE A 53 -11.31 -4.77 11.96
CA ILE A 53 -11.59 -6.04 12.68
C ILE A 53 -10.29 -6.75 13.07
N ARG A 54 -9.35 -6.87 12.13
CA ARG A 54 -8.06 -7.53 12.34
C ARG A 54 -7.21 -6.79 13.37
N GLY A 55 -7.19 -5.45 13.30
CA GLY A 55 -6.46 -4.61 14.25
C GLY A 55 -7.03 -4.64 15.67
N LEU A 56 -8.36 -4.60 15.82
CA LEU A 56 -9.03 -4.72 17.12
C LEU A 56 -8.77 -6.09 17.75
N SER A 57 -8.91 -7.17 16.97
CA SER A 57 -8.61 -8.53 17.42
C SER A 57 -7.16 -8.69 17.90
N ALA A 58 -6.21 -8.11 17.16
CA ALA A 58 -4.80 -8.11 17.56
C ALA A 58 -4.56 -7.34 18.86
N ALA A 59 -5.16 -6.16 19.01
CA ALA A 59 -5.05 -5.36 20.23
C ALA A 59 -5.60 -6.11 21.46
N LEU A 60 -6.76 -6.77 21.33
CA LEU A 60 -7.34 -7.61 22.38
C LEU A 60 -6.42 -8.78 22.73
N ALA A 61 -5.85 -9.47 21.73
CA ALA A 61 -4.92 -10.57 21.94
C ALA A 61 -3.63 -10.13 22.69
N GLN A 62 -3.23 -8.86 22.55
CA GLN A 62 -2.14 -8.29 23.32
C GLN A 62 -2.54 -7.90 24.77
N GLY A 63 -3.81 -8.02 25.14
CA GLY A 63 -4.33 -7.62 26.46
C GLY A 63 -4.64 -6.13 26.58
N ALA A 64 -4.89 -5.44 25.45
CA ALA A 64 -5.31 -4.05 25.49
C ALA A 64 -6.71 -3.92 26.09
N SER A 65 -6.87 -2.99 27.02
CA SER A 65 -8.15 -2.60 27.62
C SER A 65 -8.67 -1.29 27.06
N GLU A 66 -7.82 -0.53 26.37
CA GLU A 66 -8.17 0.73 25.72
C GLU A 66 -7.58 0.78 24.31
N VAL A 67 -8.32 1.35 23.36
CA VAL A 67 -7.86 1.48 21.97
C VAL A 67 -8.16 2.86 21.39
N GLU A 68 -7.19 3.45 20.67
CA GLU A 68 -7.39 4.62 19.82
C GLU A 68 -7.18 4.20 18.37
N ILE A 69 -8.20 4.39 17.54
CA ILE A 69 -8.22 3.98 16.14
C ILE A 69 -8.04 5.21 15.26
N ARG A 70 -7.14 5.13 14.30
CA ARG A 70 -6.83 6.14 13.31
C ARG A 70 -6.95 5.54 11.92
N THR A 71 -7.70 6.21 11.07
CA THR A 71 -7.92 5.82 9.67
C THR A 71 -8.16 7.09 8.85
N ASP A 72 -7.78 7.09 7.59
CA ASP A 72 -8.12 8.14 6.63
C ASP A 72 -9.48 7.94 5.95
N SER A 73 -10.20 6.85 6.28
CA SER A 73 -11.56 6.61 5.81
C SER A 73 -12.61 7.33 6.67
N GLU A 74 -13.00 8.56 6.30
CA GLU A 74 -14.06 9.30 7.02
C GLU A 74 -15.38 8.50 7.05
N LEU A 75 -15.71 7.77 5.99
CA LEU A 75 -16.92 6.93 5.95
C LEU A 75 -16.92 5.88 7.07
N LEU A 76 -15.78 5.19 7.28
CA LEU A 76 -15.65 4.18 8.31
C LEU A 76 -15.84 4.80 9.71
N VAL A 77 -15.17 5.93 9.96
CA VAL A 77 -15.30 6.68 11.22
C VAL A 77 -16.77 6.99 11.51
N ARG A 78 -17.46 7.64 10.57
CA ARG A 78 -18.86 8.06 10.75
C ARG A 78 -19.82 6.89 10.94
N GLN A 79 -19.55 5.73 10.33
CA GLN A 79 -20.37 4.54 10.50
C GLN A 79 -20.14 3.87 11.86
N VAL A 80 -18.89 3.78 12.31
CA VAL A 80 -18.55 3.23 13.64
C VAL A 80 -19.09 4.13 14.76
N GLU A 81 -19.03 5.45 14.61
CA GLU A 81 -19.64 6.40 15.55
C GLU A 81 -21.19 6.39 15.52
N GLY A 82 -21.81 5.67 14.59
CA GLY A 82 -23.26 5.65 14.41
C GLY A 82 -23.85 6.91 13.78
N ALA A 83 -23.01 7.89 13.39
CA ALA A 83 -23.43 9.09 12.69
C ALA A 83 -24.03 8.77 11.32
N PHE A 84 -23.47 7.78 10.61
CA PHE A 84 -23.97 7.30 9.32
C PHE A 84 -24.52 5.88 9.40
N LYS A 85 -25.69 5.66 8.80
CA LYS A 85 -26.29 4.33 8.70
C LYS A 85 -25.55 3.44 7.69
N VAL A 86 -25.19 2.24 8.11
CA VAL A 86 -24.65 1.19 7.22
C VAL A 86 -25.78 0.59 6.38
N LYS A 87 -25.89 1.03 5.13
CA LYS A 87 -26.94 0.55 4.20
C LYS A 87 -26.53 -0.69 3.41
N SER A 88 -25.22 -0.87 3.16
CA SER A 88 -24.71 -1.98 2.36
C SER A 88 -24.93 -3.32 3.07
N PRO A 89 -25.61 -4.30 2.45
CA PRO A 89 -25.76 -5.64 3.02
C PRO A 89 -24.43 -6.33 3.34
N ALA A 90 -23.38 -6.04 2.56
CA ALA A 90 -22.05 -6.61 2.78
C ALA A 90 -21.30 -5.97 3.95
N LEU A 91 -21.61 -4.71 4.30
CA LEU A 91 -20.94 -4.00 5.40
C LEU A 91 -21.64 -4.19 6.75
N ARG A 92 -22.95 -4.45 6.77
CA ARG A 92 -23.69 -4.69 8.03
C ARG A 92 -23.06 -5.76 8.93
N PRO A 93 -22.78 -6.98 8.46
CA PRO A 93 -22.17 -7.99 9.34
C PRO A 93 -20.77 -7.58 9.83
N LEU A 94 -20.01 -6.85 9.03
CA LEU A 94 -18.68 -6.35 9.43
C LEU A 94 -18.80 -5.24 10.48
N HIS A 95 -19.82 -4.39 10.37
CA HIS A 95 -20.11 -3.34 11.35
C HIS A 95 -20.59 -3.93 12.68
N ASP A 96 -21.42 -4.97 12.63
CA ASP A 96 -21.85 -5.71 13.82
C ASP A 96 -20.64 -6.35 14.53
N GLU A 97 -19.70 -6.95 13.77
CA GLU A 97 -18.47 -7.52 14.30
C GLU A 97 -17.53 -6.46 14.92
N VAL A 98 -17.34 -5.31 14.25
CA VAL A 98 -16.58 -4.18 14.80
C VAL A 98 -17.21 -3.73 16.13
N SER A 99 -18.54 -3.59 16.17
CA SER A 99 -19.26 -3.18 17.39
C SER A 99 -19.02 -4.17 18.53
N ALA A 100 -19.15 -5.48 18.27
CA ALA A 100 -18.90 -6.53 19.25
C ALA A 100 -17.44 -6.60 19.74
N LEU A 101 -16.46 -6.23 18.90
CA LEU A 101 -15.06 -6.11 19.30
C LEU A 101 -14.82 -4.87 20.15
N LEU A 102 -15.41 -3.74 19.78
CA LEU A 102 -15.29 -2.48 20.52
C LEU A 102 -15.89 -2.59 21.95
N ASP A 103 -16.98 -3.33 22.11
CA ASP A 103 -17.62 -3.58 23.41
C ASP A 103 -16.74 -4.35 24.41
N GLN A 104 -15.67 -4.99 23.94
CA GLN A 104 -14.70 -5.68 24.81
C GLN A 104 -13.65 -4.73 25.39
N PHE A 105 -13.50 -3.52 24.85
CA PHE A 105 -12.60 -2.51 25.39
C PHE A 105 -13.31 -1.68 26.45
N ALA A 106 -12.61 -1.38 27.55
CA ALA A 106 -13.13 -0.48 28.59
C ALA A 106 -13.30 0.95 28.06
N ARG A 107 -12.45 1.36 27.10
CA ARG A 107 -12.55 2.63 26.38
C ARG A 107 -12.05 2.47 24.96
N TRP A 108 -12.73 3.10 24.02
CA TRP A 108 -12.27 3.21 22.65
C TRP A 108 -12.53 4.61 22.11
N ALA A 109 -11.73 5.00 21.12
CA ALA A 109 -11.96 6.19 20.32
C ALA A 109 -11.58 5.88 18.87
N ILE A 110 -12.28 6.48 17.92
CA ILE A 110 -11.94 6.43 16.50
C ILE A 110 -11.88 7.85 15.96
N GLN A 111 -10.89 8.15 15.12
CA GLN A 111 -10.78 9.46 14.50
C GLN A 111 -10.27 9.37 13.07
N HIS A 112 -10.76 10.29 12.24
CA HIS A 112 -10.24 10.50 10.91
C HIS A 112 -8.89 11.21 10.99
N VAL A 113 -7.91 10.76 10.21
CA VAL A 113 -6.62 11.42 10.05
C VAL A 113 -6.30 11.63 8.56
N PRO A 114 -5.50 12.65 8.20
CA PRO A 114 -5.01 12.78 6.83
C PRO A 114 -4.21 11.54 6.39
N ARG A 115 -4.22 11.24 5.09
CA ARG A 115 -3.54 10.06 4.53
C ARG A 115 -2.04 10.03 4.84
N GLU A 116 -1.39 11.18 4.91
CA GLU A 116 0.03 11.31 5.27
C GLU A 116 0.30 10.81 6.70
N ALA A 117 -0.67 10.96 7.60
CA ALA A 117 -0.61 10.46 8.97
C ALA A 117 -0.99 8.97 9.07
N ASN A 118 -1.59 8.38 8.02
CA ASN A 118 -1.90 6.95 7.92
C ASN A 118 -0.93 6.18 7.00
N ALA A 119 0.14 6.82 6.53
CA ALA A 119 1.01 6.31 5.47
C ALA A 119 1.59 4.91 5.74
N ARG A 120 1.85 4.57 7.00
CA ARG A 120 2.40 3.25 7.32
C ARG A 120 1.39 2.12 7.14
N ALA A 121 0.13 2.32 7.48
CA ALA A 121 -0.92 1.33 7.26
C ALA A 121 -1.19 1.17 5.75
N ASP A 122 -1.27 2.27 5.01
CA ASP A 122 -1.38 2.26 3.54
C ASP A 122 -0.21 1.53 2.87
N GLU A 123 1.01 1.76 3.35
CA GLU A 123 2.19 1.04 2.84
C GLU A 123 2.07 -0.47 3.07
N LEU A 124 1.68 -0.90 4.27
CA LEU A 124 1.51 -2.33 4.60
C LEU A 124 0.43 -3.00 3.73
N ALA A 125 -0.70 -2.33 3.52
CA ALA A 125 -1.77 -2.84 2.66
C ALA A 125 -1.29 -2.97 1.20
N ASN A 126 -0.61 -1.96 0.67
CA ASN A 126 -0.09 -1.98 -0.69
C ASN A 126 1.01 -3.03 -0.87
N GLN A 127 1.92 -3.20 0.09
CA GLN A 127 2.94 -4.25 0.08
C GLN A 127 2.30 -5.64 0.00
N ALA A 128 1.26 -5.89 0.80
CA ALA A 128 0.53 -7.16 0.77
C ALA A 128 -0.20 -7.40 -0.56
N LEU A 129 -0.75 -6.34 -1.18
CA LEU A 129 -1.33 -6.40 -2.52
C LEU A 129 -0.29 -6.70 -3.59
N ASP A 130 0.88 -6.04 -3.54
CA ASP A 130 1.94 -6.17 -4.54
C ASP A 130 2.56 -7.57 -4.59
N VAL A 131 2.55 -8.30 -3.47
CA VAL A 131 3.00 -9.71 -3.43
C VAL A 131 2.09 -10.61 -4.27
N VAL A 132 0.78 -10.40 -4.23
CA VAL A 132 -0.21 -11.28 -4.86
C VAL A 132 -0.57 -10.81 -6.27
N GLN A 133 -0.67 -9.49 -6.45
CA GLN A 133 -0.83 -8.85 -7.73
C GLN A 133 0.25 -7.78 -7.85
N PRO A 134 1.39 -8.07 -8.47
CA PRO A 134 2.30 -7.02 -8.88
C PRO A 134 1.52 -6.04 -9.75
N ARG A 135 1.71 -4.73 -9.58
CA ARG A 135 1.08 -3.70 -10.44
C ARG A 135 1.10 -4.13 -11.91
N ASP A 136 0.02 -3.82 -12.62
CA ASP A 136 -0.15 -4.13 -14.05
C ASP A 136 0.98 -3.65 -14.93
N TRP A 137 1.73 -2.68 -14.43
CA TRP A 137 3.03 -2.36 -14.92
C TRP A 137 3.92 -1.77 -13.82
N VAL A 138 5.23 -1.92 -13.97
CA VAL A 138 6.20 -1.09 -13.27
C VAL A 138 6.67 -0.01 -14.23
N GLU A 139 6.57 1.24 -13.79
CA GLU A 139 7.09 2.39 -14.53
C GLU A 139 8.43 2.84 -13.93
N TYR A 140 9.46 2.91 -14.76
CA TYR A 140 10.75 3.48 -14.39
C TYR A 140 10.94 4.84 -15.05
N SER A 141 11.27 5.83 -14.24
CA SER A 141 11.80 7.11 -14.72
C SER A 141 13.21 6.93 -15.25
N VAL A 142 13.49 7.46 -16.45
CA VAL A 142 14.85 7.55 -16.99
C VAL A 142 15.31 9.00 -17.02
N LEU A 143 16.49 9.26 -16.45
CA LEU A 143 17.21 10.52 -16.60
C LEU A 143 18.14 10.42 -17.79
N LEU A 144 18.09 11.40 -18.68
CA LEU A 144 19.00 11.54 -19.81
C LEU A 144 20.05 12.60 -19.51
N GLN A 145 21.31 12.25 -19.70
CA GLN A 145 22.45 13.14 -19.59
C GLN A 145 23.15 13.23 -20.94
N GLU A 146 23.23 14.44 -21.51
CA GLU A 146 23.98 14.71 -22.73
C GLU A 146 25.49 14.66 -22.46
N LEU A 147 26.24 13.98 -23.33
CA LEU A 147 27.70 13.87 -23.31
C LEU A 147 28.24 14.21 -24.71
N PRO A 148 29.54 14.56 -24.85
CA PRO A 148 30.12 14.78 -26.17
C PRO A 148 29.93 13.58 -27.12
N GLY A 149 29.06 13.76 -28.12
CA GLY A 149 28.73 12.75 -29.13
C GLY A 149 27.92 11.55 -28.64
N ARG A 150 27.36 11.58 -27.42
CA ARG A 150 26.62 10.47 -26.80
C ARG A 150 25.56 10.95 -25.82
N VAL A 151 24.61 10.08 -25.50
CA VAL A 151 23.61 10.26 -24.44
C VAL A 151 23.72 9.13 -23.44
N ARG A 152 23.72 9.45 -22.15
CA ARG A 152 23.66 8.49 -21.05
C ARG A 152 22.24 8.47 -20.47
N ALA A 153 21.62 7.30 -20.43
CA ALA A 153 20.33 7.03 -19.81
C ALA A 153 20.54 6.31 -18.48
N ILE A 154 19.92 6.79 -17.40
CA ILE A 154 20.08 6.27 -16.03
C ILE A 154 18.68 6.01 -15.45
N ILE A 155 18.48 4.86 -14.80
CA ILE A 155 17.28 4.60 -14.00
C ILE A 155 17.61 4.87 -12.52
N PRO A 156 17.22 6.02 -11.93
CA PRO A 156 17.65 6.38 -10.57
C PRO A 156 17.17 5.39 -9.51
N ALA A 157 15.99 4.80 -9.72
CA ALA A 157 15.41 3.80 -8.83
C ALA A 157 16.16 2.45 -8.85
N LEU A 158 17.04 2.22 -9.83
CA LEU A 158 17.82 0.98 -9.97
C LEU A 158 19.31 1.31 -10.09
N PRO A 159 20.02 1.49 -8.95
CA PRO A 159 21.45 1.80 -8.96
C PRO A 159 22.26 0.83 -9.82
N GLY A 160 23.09 1.38 -10.72
CA GLY A 160 23.91 0.59 -11.66
C GLY A 160 23.21 0.21 -12.97
N ILE A 161 21.91 0.50 -13.13
CA ILE A 161 21.18 0.33 -14.39
C ILE A 161 21.23 1.63 -15.19
N GLU A 162 22.19 1.67 -16.11
CA GLU A 162 22.41 2.78 -17.02
C GLU A 162 22.90 2.29 -18.39
N ALA A 163 22.78 3.11 -19.43
CA ALA A 163 23.33 2.82 -20.75
C ALA A 163 23.78 4.10 -21.44
N THR A 164 24.83 4.02 -22.26
CA THR A 164 25.27 5.13 -23.12
C THR A 164 25.13 4.73 -24.58
N ALA A 165 24.63 5.64 -25.42
CA ALA A 165 24.48 5.43 -26.85
C ALA A 165 24.69 6.74 -27.64
N PRO A 166 24.85 6.69 -28.98
CA PRO A 166 24.97 7.88 -29.81
C PRO A 166 23.73 8.79 -29.82
N SER A 167 22.54 8.25 -29.52
CA SER A 167 21.27 8.99 -29.54
C SER A 167 20.44 8.75 -28.28
N ARG A 168 19.50 9.66 -27.98
CA ARG A 168 18.53 9.52 -26.88
C ARG A 168 17.71 8.23 -27.01
N ALA A 169 17.19 7.95 -28.21
CA ALA A 169 16.38 6.77 -28.47
C ALA A 169 17.16 5.47 -28.21
N GLU A 170 18.38 5.35 -28.72
CA GLU A 170 19.22 4.18 -28.46
C GLU A 170 19.61 4.05 -26.99
N ALA A 171 19.87 5.16 -26.29
CA ALA A 171 20.23 5.12 -24.87
C ALA A 171 19.05 4.58 -24.04
N VAL A 172 17.83 5.02 -24.36
CA VAL A 172 16.59 4.54 -23.73
C VAL A 172 16.33 3.06 -24.04
N GLU A 173 16.51 2.63 -25.28
CA GLU A 173 16.33 1.22 -25.67
C GLU A 173 17.33 0.31 -24.93
N ARG A 174 18.61 0.72 -24.88
CA ARG A 174 19.65 -0.04 -24.18
C ARG A 174 19.40 -0.10 -22.67
N VAL A 175 18.94 0.98 -22.05
CA VAL A 175 18.62 0.96 -20.62
C VAL A 175 17.40 0.08 -20.35
N LYS A 176 16.40 0.08 -21.25
CA LYS A 176 15.26 -0.84 -21.19
C LYS A 176 15.69 -2.30 -21.18
N ALA A 177 16.54 -2.70 -22.12
CA ALA A 177 17.07 -4.06 -22.18
C ALA A 177 17.82 -4.46 -20.90
N ARG A 178 18.53 -3.51 -20.26
CA ARG A 178 19.21 -3.73 -18.97
C ARG A 178 18.22 -3.90 -17.82
N VAL A 179 17.16 -3.10 -17.76
CA VAL A 179 16.06 -3.26 -16.78
C VAL A 179 15.43 -4.65 -16.92
N GLU A 180 15.07 -5.06 -18.14
CA GLU A 180 14.49 -6.38 -18.38
C GLU A 180 15.41 -7.52 -17.95
N LYS A 181 16.72 -7.41 -18.24
CA LYS A 181 17.72 -8.40 -17.80
C LYS A 181 17.88 -8.43 -16.28
N TYR A 182 17.84 -7.27 -15.62
CA TYR A 182 17.88 -7.18 -14.17
C TYR A 182 16.67 -7.87 -13.54
N LEU A 183 15.47 -7.59 -14.04
CA LEU A 183 14.23 -8.18 -13.54
C LEU A 183 14.15 -9.69 -13.75
N ARG A 184 14.61 -10.19 -14.90
CA ARG A 184 14.76 -11.65 -15.13
C ARG A 184 15.58 -12.32 -14.02
N ARG A 185 16.72 -11.74 -13.63
CA ARG A 185 17.58 -12.29 -12.56
C ARG A 185 16.91 -12.30 -11.19
N LEU A 186 16.07 -11.32 -10.86
CA LEU A 186 15.35 -11.29 -9.60
C LEU A 186 14.29 -12.41 -9.55
N ARG A 187 13.59 -12.63 -10.67
CA ARG A 187 12.63 -13.73 -10.81
C ARG A 187 13.30 -15.09 -10.63
N ASP A 188 14.46 -15.30 -11.23
CA ASP A 188 15.22 -16.55 -11.10
C ASP A 188 15.65 -16.83 -9.64
N ARG A 189 15.63 -15.80 -8.79
CA ARG A 189 15.89 -15.89 -7.33
C ARG A 189 14.62 -15.99 -6.50
N GLY A 190 13.47 -16.23 -7.12
CA GLY A 190 12.18 -16.38 -6.45
C GLY A 190 11.56 -15.08 -5.94
N GLN A 191 12.05 -13.90 -6.36
CA GLN A 191 11.44 -12.63 -5.97
C GLN A 191 10.21 -12.31 -6.83
N PRO A 192 9.09 -11.87 -6.22
CA PRO A 192 7.88 -11.52 -6.96
C PRO A 192 8.10 -10.21 -7.72
N TRP A 193 8.19 -10.27 -9.05
CA TRP A 193 8.28 -9.11 -9.93
C TRP A 193 7.41 -9.29 -11.20
N PRO A 194 6.85 -8.21 -11.77
CA PRO A 194 5.99 -8.28 -12.95
C PRO A 194 6.70 -8.85 -14.19
N ARG A 195 5.89 -9.43 -15.09
CA ARG A 195 6.33 -9.93 -16.40
C ARG A 195 6.90 -8.79 -17.26
N GLU A 196 7.79 -9.12 -18.19
CA GLU A 196 8.50 -8.14 -19.04
C GLU A 196 7.58 -7.20 -19.82
N GLU A 197 6.44 -7.73 -20.28
CA GLU A 197 5.38 -7.02 -21.00
C GLU A 197 4.71 -5.92 -20.16
N ARG A 198 4.96 -5.93 -18.84
CA ARG A 198 4.42 -5.01 -17.84
C ARG A 198 5.48 -3.99 -17.41
N ILE A 199 6.55 -3.76 -18.17
CA ILE A 199 7.55 -2.71 -17.85
C ILE A 199 7.33 -1.49 -18.75
N ARG A 200 7.06 -0.34 -18.14
CA ARG A 200 7.00 0.97 -18.81
C ARG A 200 8.23 1.78 -18.46
N ILE A 201 8.77 2.51 -19.44
CA ILE A 201 9.83 3.49 -19.20
C ILE A 201 9.28 4.86 -19.54
N ARG A 202 9.30 5.74 -18.55
CA ARG A 202 8.91 7.13 -18.69
C ARG A 202 10.16 7.99 -18.79
N LEU A 203 10.27 8.76 -19.86
CA LEU A 203 11.35 9.73 -20.03
C LEU A 203 11.10 10.89 -19.08
N ASN A 204 12.06 11.17 -18.19
CA ASN A 204 12.07 12.44 -17.50
C ASN A 204 12.80 13.45 -18.39
N GLY A 205 12.03 14.07 -19.27
CA GLY A 205 12.40 15.24 -20.05
C GLY A 205 11.15 16.09 -20.19
N GLY A 206 11.17 17.26 -19.55
CA GLY A 206 10.00 18.14 -19.45
C GLY A 206 9.38 18.51 -20.80
N SER A 207 8.07 18.67 -20.80
CA SER A 207 7.45 19.73 -21.59
C SER A 207 7.80 21.07 -20.93
N ASP A 208 7.92 22.10 -21.76
CA ASP A 208 8.03 23.53 -21.46
C ASP A 208 9.46 24.10 -21.36
N VAL A 209 10.07 24.37 -22.53
CA VAL A 209 10.08 25.70 -23.17
C VAL A 209 10.04 25.56 -24.69
#